data_AF-A0A6B0Y1D7-F1
#
_entry.id   AF-A0A6B0Y1D7-F1
#
_cell.length_a   1.000
_cell.length_b   1.000
_cell.length_c   1.000
_cell.angle_alpha   90.00
_cell.angle_beta   90.00
_cell.angle_gamma   90.00
#
_symmetry.space_group_name_H-M   'P 1'
#
loop_
_entity.id
_entity.type
_entity.pdbx_description
1 polymer ?
#
loop_
_entity_poly.entity_id
_entity_poly.type
_entity_poly.pdbx_seq_one_letter_code
_entity_poly.pdbx_strand_id
1 'polypeptide(L)'
;MLYAFFGAQGAGEWAANAMASFAVYAVLGVGFFQFGVSVAQDRESPFAEWQQTLPGHAANQWIAGVLASLVFVTVAVALVVALAFALDRVEVGPAALLRLGLVCLIASFAATFMGIALGSLASARAAVPLANLVFLPLAYLGGLWVPPMALPSAVNVFSQWTPTRAMGELGWAAIAGTRWDPGYLAVLLGWTVISVAVVVVAHARHRRHE
;
A
#
# COMPACT_ATOMS: atom_id res chain seq x y z
N MET A 1 6.78 -10.91 10.29
CA MET A 1 6.77 -12.36 10.01
C MET A 1 7.21 -12.67 8.58
N LEU A 2 6.49 -12.21 7.54
CA LEU A 2 6.78 -12.57 6.14
C LEU A 2 8.21 -12.24 5.69
N TYR A 3 8.76 -11.08 6.08
CA TYR A 3 10.16 -10.75 5.79
C TYR A 3 11.14 -11.78 6.36
N ALA A 4 10.96 -12.22 7.61
CA ALA A 4 11.87 -13.19 8.23
C ALA A 4 11.83 -14.57 7.55
N PHE A 5 10.66 -14.98 7.04
CA PHE A 5 10.51 -16.29 6.38
C PHE A 5 10.96 -16.27 4.92
N PHE A 6 10.58 -15.23 4.16
CA PHE A 6 10.77 -15.19 2.71
C PHE A 6 11.85 -14.21 2.26
N GLY A 7 12.00 -13.08 2.96
CA GLY A 7 13.03 -12.09 2.68
C GLY A 7 14.40 -12.60 3.11
N ALA A 8 14.58 -12.86 4.41
CA ALA A 8 15.90 -13.19 4.97
C ALA A 8 16.47 -14.54 4.48
N GLN A 9 15.64 -15.55 4.26
CA GLN A 9 16.14 -16.88 3.87
C GLN A 9 16.50 -17.01 2.38
N GLY A 10 15.96 -16.14 1.51
CA GLY A 10 16.15 -16.22 0.05
C GLY A 10 16.95 -15.06 -0.55
N ALA A 11 17.40 -14.13 0.29
CA ALA A 11 17.84 -12.82 -0.13
C ALA A 11 19.21 -12.79 -0.83
N GLY A 12 20.26 -13.44 -0.30
CA GLY A 12 21.61 -13.43 -0.90
C GLY A 12 22.03 -12.04 -1.41
N GLU A 13 22.42 -11.94 -2.68
CA GLU A 13 22.76 -10.68 -3.37
C GLU A 13 21.55 -9.75 -3.61
N TRP A 14 20.32 -10.27 -3.53
CA TRP A 14 19.07 -9.53 -3.70
C TRP A 14 18.48 -8.99 -2.38
N ALA A 15 19.17 -9.13 -1.25
CA ALA A 15 18.68 -8.74 0.08
C ALA A 15 18.13 -7.31 0.16
N ALA A 16 18.85 -6.35 -0.43
CA ALA A 16 18.44 -4.95 -0.42
C ALA A 16 17.13 -4.72 -1.21
N ASN A 17 16.94 -5.43 -2.31
CA ASN A 17 15.70 -5.38 -3.10
C ASN A 17 14.56 -6.16 -2.40
N ALA A 18 14.88 -7.20 -1.64
CA ALA A 18 13.92 -7.88 -0.76
C ALA A 18 13.37 -6.94 0.29
N MET A 19 14.26 -6.23 0.99
CA MET A 19 13.89 -5.21 1.96
C MET A 19 12.95 -4.17 1.33
N ALA A 20 13.27 -3.64 0.15
CA ALA A 20 12.39 -2.69 -0.54
C ALA A 20 11.01 -3.29 -0.88
N SER A 21 10.98 -4.52 -1.40
CA SER A 21 9.73 -5.20 -1.77
C SER A 21 8.84 -5.44 -0.56
N PHE A 22 9.43 -5.87 0.56
CA PHE A 22 8.70 -6.09 1.81
C PHE A 22 8.32 -4.78 2.51
N ALA A 23 9.07 -3.70 2.33
CA ALA A 23 8.68 -2.38 2.78
C ALA A 23 7.43 -1.89 2.02
N VAL A 24 7.42 -2.03 0.69
CA VAL A 24 6.24 -1.75 -0.14
C VAL A 24 5.07 -2.68 0.23
N TYR A 25 5.35 -3.95 0.51
CA TYR A 25 4.33 -4.88 0.98
C TYR A 25 3.73 -4.44 2.33
N ALA A 26 4.54 -3.91 3.26
CA ALA A 26 4.05 -3.35 4.51
C ALA A 26 3.18 -2.10 4.29
N VAL A 27 3.54 -1.24 3.33
CA VAL A 27 2.71 -0.10 2.90
C VAL A 27 1.34 -0.58 2.44
N LEU A 28 1.27 -1.63 1.61
CA LEU A 28 0.00 -2.19 1.17
C LEU A 28 -0.76 -2.88 2.30
N GLY A 29 -0.09 -3.62 3.18
CA GLY A 29 -0.73 -4.29 4.31
C GLY A 29 -1.39 -3.32 5.29
N VAL A 30 -0.78 -2.16 5.54
CA VAL A 30 -1.37 -1.14 6.42
C VAL A 30 -2.30 -0.21 5.65
N GLY A 31 -1.82 0.41 4.57
CA GLY A 31 -2.57 1.42 3.83
C GLY A 31 -3.77 0.85 3.06
N PHE A 32 -3.58 -0.24 2.33
CA PHE A 32 -4.67 -0.83 1.56
C PHE A 32 -5.55 -1.73 2.44
N PHE A 33 -4.94 -2.73 3.08
CA PHE A 33 -5.70 -3.77 3.76
C PHE A 33 -6.28 -3.31 5.10
N GLN A 34 -5.44 -2.89 6.05
CA GLN A 34 -5.91 -2.50 7.39
C GLN A 34 -6.87 -1.31 7.32
N PHE A 35 -6.49 -0.29 6.56
CA PHE A 35 -7.33 0.90 6.42
C PHE A 35 -8.61 0.64 5.63
N GLY A 36 -8.56 -0.17 4.57
CA GLY A 36 -9.77 -0.54 3.82
C GLY A 36 -10.79 -1.31 4.66
N VAL A 37 -10.31 -2.21 5.53
CA VAL A 37 -11.16 -2.94 6.46
C VAL A 37 -11.73 -2.00 7.54
N SER A 38 -10.90 -1.12 8.11
CA SER A 38 -11.35 -0.13 9.11
C SER A 38 -12.48 0.74 8.56
N VAL A 39 -12.34 1.25 7.33
CA VAL A 39 -13.36 2.11 6.70
C VAL A 39 -14.68 1.37 6.53
N ALA A 40 -14.65 0.09 6.14
CA ALA A 40 -15.87 -0.71 6.03
C ALA A 40 -16.54 -0.93 7.39
N GLN A 41 -15.74 -1.14 8.45
CA GLN A 41 -16.22 -1.35 9.82
C GLN A 41 -16.78 -0.06 10.43
N ASP A 42 -16.09 1.06 10.26
CA ASP A 42 -16.49 2.36 10.80
C ASP A 42 -17.84 2.80 10.23
N ARG A 43 -18.11 2.50 8.96
CA ARG A 43 -19.41 2.81 8.33
C ARG A 43 -20.60 2.06 8.92
N GLU A 44 -20.38 0.88 9.49
CA GLU A 44 -21.40 0.08 10.17
C GLU A 44 -21.39 0.32 11.70
N SER A 45 -20.51 1.21 12.18
CA SER A 45 -20.32 1.48 13.61
C SER A 45 -21.28 2.58 14.11
N PRO A 46 -22.13 2.29 15.13
CA PRO A 46 -22.97 3.32 15.75
C PRO A 46 -22.17 4.47 16.35
N PHE A 47 -20.91 4.23 16.73
CA PHE A 47 -20.03 5.27 17.25
C PHE A 47 -19.61 6.27 16.16
N ALA A 48 -19.39 5.81 14.93
CA ALA A 48 -19.03 6.69 13.83
C ALA A 48 -20.22 7.55 13.39
N GLU A 49 -21.43 6.98 13.44
CA GLU A 49 -22.69 7.71 13.23
C GLU A 49 -22.87 8.79 14.31
N TRP A 50 -22.68 8.44 15.59
CA TRP A 50 -22.70 9.41 16.68
C TRP A 50 -21.69 10.55 16.46
N GLN A 51 -20.47 10.24 16.02
CA GLN A 51 -19.47 11.28 15.73
C GLN A 51 -19.89 12.25 14.62
N GLN A 52 -20.67 11.80 13.63
CA GLN A 52 -21.17 12.66 12.57
C GLN A 52 -22.23 13.66 13.06
N THR A 53 -22.85 13.40 14.21
CA THR A 53 -23.79 14.34 14.86
C THR A 53 -23.09 15.47 15.61
N LEU A 54 -21.79 15.33 15.90
CA LEU A 54 -21.01 16.35 16.59
C LEU A 54 -20.69 17.53 15.65
N PRO A 55 -20.62 18.78 16.16
CA PRO A 55 -20.25 19.93 15.35
C PRO A 55 -18.83 19.78 14.80
N GLY A 56 -18.71 19.64 13.48
CA GLY A 56 -17.43 19.43 12.79
C GLY A 56 -17.58 19.32 11.28
N HIS A 57 -16.46 19.42 10.56
CA HIS A 57 -16.45 19.23 9.11
C HIS A 57 -16.37 17.73 8.79
N ALA A 58 -17.18 17.24 7.85
CA ALA A 58 -17.24 15.81 7.49
C ALA A 58 -15.89 15.25 7.01
N ALA A 59 -14.96 16.10 6.55
CA ALA A 59 -13.62 15.67 6.17
C ALA A 59 -12.72 15.31 7.37
N ASN A 60 -13.06 15.68 8.60
CA ASN A 60 -12.18 15.46 9.76
C ASN A 60 -11.92 13.97 10.02
N GLN A 61 -12.94 13.12 9.88
CA GLN A 61 -12.79 11.67 10.02
C GLN A 61 -11.85 11.10 8.94
N TRP A 62 -11.99 11.56 7.70
CA TRP A 62 -11.14 11.17 6.58
C TRP A 62 -9.68 11.58 6.76
N ILE A 63 -9.45 12.84 7.17
CA ILE A 63 -8.11 13.38 7.40
C ILE A 63 -7.44 12.64 8.55
N ALA A 64 -8.15 12.44 9.67
CA ALA A 64 -7.63 11.68 10.81
C ALA A 64 -7.26 10.26 10.41
N GLY A 65 -8.09 9.61 9.60
CA GLY A 65 -7.81 8.30 9.02
C GLY A 65 -6.52 8.28 8.19
N VAL A 66 -6.42 9.16 7.18
CA VAL A 66 -5.21 9.23 6.33
C VAL A 66 -3.95 9.51 7.16
N LEU A 67 -4.01 10.43 8.12
CA LEU A 67 -2.87 10.71 9.00
C LEU A 67 -2.50 9.50 9.86
N ALA A 68 -3.47 8.80 10.44
CA ALA A 68 -3.23 7.57 11.19
C ALA A 68 -2.60 6.50 10.29
N SER A 69 -3.10 6.31 9.06
CA SER A 69 -2.53 5.40 8.06
C SER A 69 -1.05 5.71 7.83
N LEU A 70 -0.71 6.97 7.57
CA LEU A 70 0.67 7.40 7.34
C LEU A 70 1.60 7.07 8.51
N VAL A 71 1.14 7.30 9.75
CA VAL A 71 1.91 6.96 10.96
C VAL A 71 2.12 5.45 11.05
N PHE A 72 1.07 4.64 10.94
CA PHE A 72 1.19 3.18 11.04
C PHE A 72 2.00 2.57 9.90
N VAL A 73 1.87 3.09 8.67
CA VAL A 73 2.70 2.68 7.53
C VAL A 73 4.16 3.00 7.80
N THR A 74 4.46 4.20 8.30
CA THR A 74 5.85 4.60 8.61
C THR A 74 6.45 3.67 9.66
N VAL A 75 5.69 3.35 10.71
CA VAL A 75 6.13 2.39 11.74
C VAL A 75 6.34 1.00 11.14
N ALA A 76 5.41 0.50 10.32
CA ALA A 76 5.52 -0.81 9.68
C ALA A 76 6.74 -0.92 8.75
N VAL A 77 7.00 0.11 7.95
CA VAL A 77 8.18 0.20 7.08
C VAL A 77 9.46 0.24 7.92
N ALA A 78 9.49 1.05 8.99
CA ALA A 78 10.64 1.11 9.89
C ALA A 78 10.95 -0.24 10.54
N LEU A 79 9.91 -1.00 10.94
CA LEU A 79 10.07 -2.35 11.48
C LEU A 79 10.63 -3.34 10.45
N VAL A 80 10.18 -3.27 9.19
CA VAL A 80 10.74 -4.11 8.11
C VAL A 80 12.21 -3.79 7.86
N VAL A 81 12.55 -2.50 7.78
CA VAL A 81 13.94 -2.05 7.59
C VAL A 81 14.81 -2.48 8.77
N ALA A 82 14.34 -2.30 10.01
CA ALA A 82 15.08 -2.72 11.20
C ALA A 82 15.32 -4.23 11.21
N LEU A 83 14.31 -5.03 10.82
CA LEU A 83 14.43 -6.47 10.73
C LEU A 83 15.39 -6.90 9.61
N ALA A 84 15.42 -6.17 8.50
CA ALA A 84 16.35 -6.39 7.40
C ALA A 84 17.80 -6.20 7.84
N PHE A 85 18.10 -5.11 8.55
CA PHE A 85 19.43 -4.89 9.13
C PHE A 85 19.80 -5.89 10.24
N ALA A 86 18.82 -6.42 10.96
CA ALA A 86 19.06 -7.36 12.05
C ALA A 86 19.30 -8.80 11.58
N LEU A 87 18.60 -9.23 10.53
CA LEU A 87 18.63 -10.62 10.05
C LEU A 87 19.59 -10.83 8.87
N ASP A 88 19.79 -9.80 8.03
CA ASP A 88 20.57 -9.89 6.81
C ASP A 88 21.77 -8.94 6.83
N ARG A 89 22.80 -9.24 6.04
CA ARG A 89 23.92 -8.32 5.79
C ARG A 89 23.56 -7.30 4.71
N VAL A 90 22.53 -6.50 4.97
CA VAL A 90 22.06 -5.47 4.03
C VAL A 90 23.02 -4.28 4.06
N GLU A 91 23.79 -4.10 2.99
CA GLU A 91 24.66 -2.93 2.80
C GLU A 91 23.92 -1.85 2.01
N VAL A 92 23.14 -1.01 2.71
CA VAL A 92 22.38 0.08 2.09
C VAL A 92 22.74 1.40 2.75
N GLY A 93 23.16 2.38 1.95
CA GLY A 93 23.53 3.70 2.42
C GLY A 93 22.33 4.52 2.93
N PRO A 94 22.54 5.50 3.84
CA PRO A 94 21.46 6.34 4.39
C PRO A 94 20.64 7.07 3.33
N ALA A 95 21.26 7.49 2.23
CA ALA A 95 20.57 8.15 1.11
C ALA A 95 19.56 7.23 0.42
N ALA A 96 19.88 5.94 0.27
CA ALA A 96 18.98 4.94 -0.31
C ALA A 96 17.80 4.64 0.63
N LEU A 97 18.03 4.61 1.95
CA LEU A 97 16.95 4.48 2.94
C LEU A 97 16.00 5.69 2.90
N LEU A 98 16.54 6.91 2.80
CA LEU A 98 15.71 8.12 2.70
C LEU A 98 14.87 8.10 1.42
N ARG A 99 15.48 7.72 0.29
CA ARG A 99 14.76 7.55 -0.99
C ARG A 99 13.67 6.49 -0.88
N LEU A 100 13.95 5.34 -0.27
CA LEU A 100 12.96 4.29 -0.04
C LEU A 100 11.82 4.80 0.85
N GLY A 101 12.13 5.54 1.91
CA GLY A 101 11.14 6.17 2.78
C GLY A 101 10.21 7.11 2.01
N LEU A 102 10.76 7.96 1.13
CA LEU A 102 9.97 8.84 0.26
C LEU A 102 9.06 8.05 -0.69
N VAL A 103 9.57 6.98 -1.31
CA VAL A 103 8.75 6.10 -2.16
C VAL A 103 7.63 5.46 -1.35
N CYS A 104 7.91 4.93 -0.17
CA CYS A 104 6.91 4.32 0.71
C CYS A 104 5.85 5.32 1.15
N LEU A 105 6.21 6.59 1.38
CA LEU A 105 5.25 7.66 1.66
C LEU A 105 4.36 7.97 0.45
N ILE A 106 4.93 8.07 -0.75
CA ILE A 106 4.12 8.29 -1.96
C ILE A 106 3.19 7.08 -2.21
N ALA A 107 3.72 5.87 -2.08
CA ALA A 107 2.97 4.64 -2.21
C ALA A 107 1.87 4.49 -1.15
N SER A 108 2.08 5.00 0.07
CA SER A 108 1.10 4.89 1.15
C SER A 108 -0.13 5.74 0.90
N PHE A 109 0.00 6.91 0.27
CA PHE A 109 -1.16 7.67 -0.20
C PHE A 109 -1.99 6.84 -1.19
N ALA A 110 -1.35 6.31 -2.23
CA ALA A 110 -2.04 5.49 -3.23
C ALA A 110 -2.70 4.26 -2.61
N ALA A 111 -1.97 3.51 -1.78
CA ALA A 111 -2.49 2.34 -1.08
C ALA A 111 -3.66 2.68 -0.16
N THR A 112 -3.57 3.81 0.57
CA THR A 112 -4.63 4.26 1.48
C THR A 112 -5.89 4.63 0.73
N PHE A 113 -5.80 5.36 -0.38
CA PHE A 113 -6.96 5.68 -1.21
C PHE A 113 -7.57 4.43 -1.85
N MET A 114 -6.75 3.48 -2.31
CA MET A 114 -7.24 2.19 -2.80
C MET A 114 -7.96 1.39 -1.70
N GLY A 115 -7.43 1.38 -0.47
CA GLY A 115 -8.06 0.75 0.68
C GLY A 115 -9.39 1.40 1.04
N ILE A 116 -9.41 2.73 1.13
CA ILE A 116 -10.63 3.52 1.34
C ILE A 116 -11.67 3.21 0.25
N ALA A 117 -11.27 3.14 -1.02
CA ALA A 117 -12.17 2.80 -2.12
C ALA A 117 -12.79 1.42 -1.92
N LEU A 118 -12.00 0.41 -1.52
CA LEU A 118 -12.51 -0.91 -1.18
C LEU A 118 -13.50 -0.85 0.00
N GLY A 119 -13.15 -0.19 1.10
CA GLY A 119 -14.02 -0.05 2.27
C GLY A 119 -15.29 0.77 2.01
N SER A 120 -15.26 1.66 1.01
CA SER A 120 -16.43 2.41 0.55
C SER A 120 -17.43 1.56 -0.25
N LEU A 121 -17.01 0.39 -0.74
CA LEU A 121 -17.86 -0.52 -1.53
C LEU A 121 -18.21 -1.82 -0.80
N ALA A 122 -17.35 -2.29 0.09
CA ALA A 122 -17.54 -3.53 0.83
C ALA A 122 -18.34 -3.32 2.12
N SER A 123 -19.11 -4.34 2.54
CA SER A 123 -19.64 -4.44 3.90
C SER A 123 -18.54 -4.85 4.88
N ALA A 124 -18.72 -4.59 6.18
CA ALA A 124 -17.74 -4.93 7.21
C ALA A 124 -17.41 -6.44 7.22
N ARG A 125 -18.41 -7.29 6.94
CA ARG A 125 -18.23 -8.75 6.84
C ARG A 125 -17.45 -9.18 5.59
N ALA A 126 -17.63 -8.47 4.48
CA ALA A 126 -16.98 -8.81 3.20
C ALA A 126 -15.61 -8.12 3.03
N ALA A 127 -15.28 -7.12 3.85
CA ALA A 127 -14.08 -6.31 3.68
C ALA A 127 -12.79 -7.14 3.74
N VAL A 128 -12.63 -7.99 4.75
CA VAL A 128 -11.43 -8.85 4.91
C VAL A 128 -11.25 -9.84 3.74
N PRO A 129 -12.25 -10.65 3.34
CA PRO A 129 -12.08 -11.57 2.23
C PRO A 129 -11.87 -10.85 0.89
N LEU A 130 -12.56 -9.73 0.63
CA LEU A 130 -12.35 -8.94 -0.59
C LEU A 130 -10.98 -8.30 -0.62
N ALA A 131 -10.50 -7.77 0.51
CA ALA A 131 -9.17 -7.20 0.61
C ALA A 131 -8.11 -8.26 0.29
N ASN A 132 -8.21 -9.47 0.82
CA ASN A 132 -7.30 -10.57 0.49
C ASN A 132 -7.35 -10.97 -0.99
N LEU A 133 -8.56 -11.06 -1.56
CA LEU A 133 -8.77 -11.43 -2.96
C LEU A 133 -8.13 -10.43 -3.93
N VAL A 134 -8.05 -9.16 -3.55
CA VAL A 134 -7.40 -8.11 -4.36
C VAL A 134 -5.91 -8.01 -4.05
N PHE A 135 -5.56 -7.99 -2.77
CA PHE A 135 -4.22 -7.74 -2.27
C PHE A 135 -3.22 -8.84 -2.65
N LEU A 136 -3.58 -10.12 -2.46
CA LEU A 136 -2.65 -11.22 -2.71
C LEU A 136 -2.28 -11.34 -4.19
N PRO A 137 -3.23 -11.36 -5.15
CA PRO A 137 -2.88 -11.39 -6.57
C PRO A 137 -2.08 -10.16 -7.00
N LEU A 138 -2.43 -8.96 -6.50
CA LEU A 138 -1.67 -7.76 -6.82
C LEU A 138 -0.24 -7.80 -6.26
N ALA A 139 -0.04 -8.29 -5.03
CA ALA A 139 1.28 -8.43 -4.44
C ALA A 139 2.16 -9.41 -5.24
N TYR A 140 1.57 -10.52 -5.69
CA TYR A 140 2.26 -11.50 -6.53
C TYR A 140 2.56 -10.95 -7.94
N LEU A 141 1.54 -10.44 -8.64
CA LEU A 141 1.68 -9.87 -10.00
C LEU A 141 2.67 -8.70 -10.01
N GLY A 142 2.66 -7.88 -8.97
CA GLY A 142 3.59 -6.76 -8.80
C GLY A 142 5.05 -7.18 -8.65
N GLY A 143 5.33 -8.46 -8.42
CA GLY A 143 6.68 -8.98 -8.23
C GLY A 143 7.27 -8.65 -6.86
N LEU A 144 6.43 -8.39 -5.84
CA LEU A 144 6.92 -8.04 -4.50
C LEU A 144 7.46 -9.26 -3.73
N TRP A 145 6.96 -10.45 -4.04
CA TRP A 145 7.40 -11.70 -3.41
C TRP A 145 8.31 -12.54 -4.31
N VAL A 146 8.16 -12.38 -5.62
CA VAL A 146 8.95 -13.07 -6.64
C VAL A 146 9.57 -12.01 -7.52
N PRO A 147 10.90 -12.03 -7.74
CA PRO A 147 11.56 -11.05 -8.57
C PRO A 147 10.89 -10.94 -9.94
N PRO A 148 10.68 -9.72 -10.45
CA PRO A 148 10.16 -9.48 -11.79
C PRO A 148 10.72 -10.34 -12.92
N MET A 149 12.03 -10.62 -12.86
CA MET A 149 12.75 -11.36 -13.89
C MET A 149 12.34 -12.83 -13.95
N ALA A 150 11.72 -13.36 -12.90
CA ALA A 150 11.20 -14.72 -12.83
C ALA A 150 9.75 -14.84 -13.31
N LEU A 151 9.07 -13.72 -13.63
CA LEU A 151 7.71 -13.75 -14.16
C LEU A 151 7.72 -14.16 -15.65
N PRO A 152 6.77 -15.00 -16.10
CA PRO A 152 6.56 -15.26 -17.51
C PRO A 152 6.31 -13.97 -18.30
N SER A 153 6.79 -13.89 -19.54
CA SER A 153 6.75 -12.66 -20.35
C SER A 153 5.35 -12.06 -20.48
N ALA A 154 4.33 -12.89 -20.70
CA ALA A 154 2.93 -12.45 -20.77
C ALA A 154 2.47 -11.80 -19.46
N VAL A 155 2.79 -12.39 -18.32
CA VAL A 155 2.42 -11.87 -16.99
C VAL A 155 3.16 -10.56 -16.69
N ASN A 156 4.43 -10.48 -17.09
CA ASN A 156 5.24 -9.28 -16.89
C ASN A 156 4.73 -8.06 -17.69
N VAL A 157 4.12 -8.27 -18.87
CA VAL A 157 3.49 -7.17 -19.63
C VAL A 157 2.30 -6.59 -18.87
N PHE A 158 1.45 -7.45 -18.30
CA PHE A 158 0.30 -6.98 -17.51
C PHE A 158 0.73 -6.38 -16.17
N SER A 159 1.78 -6.91 -15.53
CA SER A 159 2.22 -6.44 -14.23
C SER A 159 2.64 -4.97 -14.27
N GLN A 160 3.23 -4.48 -15.36
CA GLN A 160 3.66 -3.08 -15.50
C GLN A 160 2.55 -2.05 -15.26
N TRP A 161 1.29 -2.43 -15.48
CA TRP A 161 0.12 -1.56 -15.28
C TRP A 161 -0.47 -1.65 -13.87
N THR A 162 0.03 -2.56 -13.03
CA THR A 162 -0.46 -2.74 -11.67
C THR A 162 0.16 -1.71 -10.72
N PRO A 163 -0.59 -1.24 -9.71
CA PRO A 163 -0.06 -0.26 -8.75
C PRO A 163 1.07 -0.86 -7.92
N THR A 164 0.98 -2.15 -7.61
CA THR A 164 2.00 -2.88 -6.84
C THR A 164 3.32 -3.02 -7.60
N ARG A 165 3.29 -3.22 -8.92
CA ARG A 165 4.50 -3.18 -9.75
C ARG A 165 5.13 -1.80 -9.76
N ALA A 166 4.32 -0.76 -9.95
CA ALA A 166 4.80 0.61 -9.92
C ALA A 166 5.47 0.95 -8.57
N MET A 167 4.84 0.57 -7.45
CA MET A 167 5.44 0.75 -6.12
C MET A 167 6.74 -0.03 -5.95
N GLY A 168 6.80 -1.28 -6.43
CA GLY A 168 8.00 -2.13 -6.39
C GLY A 168 9.16 -1.53 -7.17
N GLU A 169 8.93 -1.14 -8.42
CA GLU A 169 9.94 -0.53 -9.31
C GLU A 169 10.51 0.78 -8.75
N LEU A 170 9.63 1.63 -8.20
CA LEU A 170 10.07 2.84 -7.51
C LEU A 170 10.93 2.50 -6.28
N GLY A 171 10.56 1.47 -5.51
CA GLY A 171 11.29 1.01 -4.34
C GLY A 171 12.67 0.44 -4.68
N TRP A 172 12.75 -0.41 -5.71
CA TRP A 172 14.01 -0.97 -6.22
C TRP A 172 14.91 0.13 -6.79
N ALA A 173 14.36 1.08 -7.54
CA ALA A 173 15.12 2.24 -8.02
C ALA A 173 15.66 3.10 -6.86
N ALA A 174 14.88 3.23 -5.77
CA ALA A 174 15.31 3.95 -4.57
C ALA A 174 16.57 3.31 -3.94
N ILE A 175 16.58 1.98 -3.83
CA ILE A 175 17.71 1.21 -3.30
C ILE A 175 18.90 1.22 -4.26
N ALA A 176 18.67 1.01 -5.56
CA ALA A 176 19.70 1.02 -6.58
C ALA A 176 20.31 2.42 -6.81
N GLY A 177 19.73 3.46 -6.23
CA GLY A 177 20.17 4.84 -6.39
C GLY A 177 19.88 5.43 -7.77
N THR A 178 19.06 4.77 -8.58
CA THR A 178 18.70 5.17 -9.94
C THR A 178 17.52 6.16 -9.95
N ARG A 179 17.26 6.78 -11.11
CA ARG A 179 16.14 7.71 -11.26
C ARG A 179 14.80 6.95 -11.21
N TRP A 180 13.80 7.57 -10.58
CA TRP A 180 12.43 7.07 -10.65
C TRP A 180 11.88 7.25 -12.06
N ASP A 181 11.29 6.19 -12.61
CA ASP A 181 10.63 6.25 -13.91
C ASP A 181 9.33 7.06 -13.81
N PRO A 182 9.16 8.15 -14.57
CA PRO A 182 7.91 8.90 -14.62
C PRO A 182 6.70 8.05 -15.02
N GLY A 183 6.90 6.97 -15.78
CA GLY A 183 5.84 6.03 -16.17
C GLY A 183 5.22 5.35 -14.96
N TYR A 184 6.03 4.85 -14.02
CA TYR A 184 5.51 4.22 -12.80
C TYR A 184 4.89 5.23 -11.84
N LEU A 185 5.40 6.46 -11.78
CA LEU A 185 4.74 7.54 -11.06
C LEU A 185 3.36 7.86 -11.65
N ALA A 186 3.23 7.89 -12.98
CA ALA A 186 1.97 8.11 -13.67
C ALA A 186 0.96 6.97 -13.44
N VAL A 187 1.42 5.70 -13.45
CA VAL A 187 0.59 4.54 -13.11
C VAL A 187 0.05 4.66 -11.69
N LEU A 188 0.91 4.99 -10.72
CA LEU A 188 0.51 5.14 -9.32
C LEU A 188 -0.47 6.30 -9.12
N LEU A 189 -0.23 7.42 -9.80
CA LEU A 189 -1.14 8.56 -9.81
C LEU A 189 -2.49 8.19 -10.43
N GLY A 190 -2.48 7.48 -11.56
CA GLY A 190 -3.69 7.00 -12.23
C GLY A 190 -4.55 6.13 -11.33
N TRP A 191 -3.94 5.15 -10.65
CA TRP A 191 -4.64 4.32 -9.67
C TRP A 191 -5.16 5.11 -8.46
N THR A 192 -4.42 6.11 -8.01
CA THR A 192 -4.87 7.02 -6.95
C THR A 192 -6.10 7.81 -7.39
N VAL A 193 -6.08 8.39 -8.59
CA VAL A 193 -7.21 9.14 -9.17
C VAL A 193 -8.43 8.24 -9.34
N ILE A 194 -8.25 7.02 -9.85
CA ILE A 194 -9.34 6.04 -9.99
C ILE A 194 -9.94 5.73 -8.61
N SER A 195 -9.11 5.50 -7.60
CA SER A 195 -9.57 5.19 -6.25
C SER A 195 -10.35 6.35 -5.64
N VAL A 196 -9.84 7.58 -5.78
CA VAL A 196 -10.54 8.79 -5.33
C VAL A 196 -11.88 8.96 -6.06
N ALA A 197 -11.92 8.73 -7.37
CA ALA A 197 -13.16 8.80 -8.14
C ALA A 197 -14.20 7.78 -7.65
N VAL A 198 -13.78 6.55 -7.36
CA VAL A 198 -14.64 5.52 -6.77
C VAL A 198 -15.22 5.98 -5.42
N VAL A 199 -14.39 6.55 -4.55
CA VAL A 199 -14.81 7.06 -3.24
C VAL A 199 -15.85 8.17 -3.39
N VAL A 200 -15.59 9.15 -4.26
CA VAL A 200 -16.52 10.26 -4.52
C VAL A 200 -17.85 9.76 -5.05
N VAL A 201 -17.84 8.82 -6.00
CA VAL A 201 -19.06 8.23 -6.57
C VAL A 201 -19.82 7.41 -5.53
N ALA A 202 -19.14 6.60 -4.72
CA ALA A 202 -19.77 5.84 -3.64
C ALA A 202 -20.45 6.78 -2.64
N HIS A 203 -19.76 7.84 -2.22
CA HIS A 203 -20.30 8.82 -1.28
C HIS A 203 -21.49 9.60 -1.86
N ALA A 204 -21.43 9.99 -3.14
CA ALA A 204 -22.54 10.65 -3.82
C ALA A 204 -23.79 9.76 -3.97
N ARG A 205 -23.61 8.44 -4.07
CA ARG A 205 -24.74 7.49 -4.09
C ARG A 205 -25.39 7.36 -2.72
N HIS A 206 -24.61 7.29 -1.64
CA HIS A 206 -25.15 7.18 -0.29
C HIS A 206 -26.03 8.38 0.10
N ARG A 207 -25.61 9.61 -0.23
CA ARG A 207 -26.39 10.83 0.05
C ARG A 207 -27.70 10.97 -0.74
N ARG A 208 -27.95 10.12 -1.75
CA ARG A 208 -29.20 10.12 -2.53
C ARG A 208 -30.26 9.18 -1.96
N HIS A 209 -29.87 8.29 -1.05
CA HIS A 209 -30.76 7.30 -0.43
C HIS A 209 -31.16 7.65 1.01
N GLU A 210 -30.63 8.76 1.55
CA GLU A 210 -31.05 9.42 2.80
C GLU A 210 -32.02 10.55 2.50
#